data_AF-A0A2V5RDX1-F1
#
_entry.id   AF-A0A2V5RDX1-F1
#
_cell.length_a   1.000
_cell.length_b   1.000
_cell.length_c   1.000
_cell.angle_alpha   90.00
_cell.angle_beta   90.00
_cell.angle_gamma   90.00
#
_symmetry.space_group_name_H-M   'P 1'
#
loop_
_entity.id
_entity.type
_entity.pdbx_description
1 polymer ?
#
loop_
_entity_poly.entity_id
_entity_poly.type
_entity_poly.pdbx_seq_one_letter_code
_entity_poly.pdbx_strand_id
1 'polypeptide(L)'
;MTKGKPPIKTTNRIRGYIIHSGIAAVLSSFAVVALSWTFNSPNRSAKSPFASPGRTNQPRTLAFTDRVAYQRAIEEVYWRHRTWSAENGAEKPSLDKVMSQAQIEKKVENYLRNSQLLAHYWRQPLTPEQLQAEMERMVRHTRQPEVLREIFAALGNDPYVIAECLARPALADRLARNWYAHDERFHGDLKRRAEADVLSHGSVEQMKQTSGAYSEIEWVKTDEKPVVGKAPRLPSPQLAGEVVALQQQDKPGAVKLDDTDWKDNIQKLAAAFGSTKAGRAQPKPARLG
;
A
#
# COMPACT_ATOMS: atom_id res chain seq x y z
N MET A 1 -59.08 -15.21 -20.21
CA MET A 1 -57.72 -14.89 -20.67
C MET A 1 -57.28 -13.58 -20.01
N THR A 2 -56.63 -13.67 -18.85
CA THR A 2 -56.16 -12.51 -18.08
C THR A 2 -54.73 -12.17 -18.48
N LYS A 3 -54.51 -10.94 -18.97
CA LYS A 3 -53.20 -10.40 -19.37
C LYS A 3 -52.31 -10.20 -18.13
N GLY A 4 -51.14 -10.85 -18.11
CA GLY A 4 -50.12 -10.64 -17.09
C GLY A 4 -49.44 -9.27 -17.23
N LYS A 5 -49.29 -8.56 -16.11
CA LYS A 5 -48.45 -7.35 -16.00
C LYS A 5 -46.96 -7.73 -16.18
N PRO A 6 -46.14 -6.93 -16.88
CA PRO A 6 -44.70 -7.15 -16.92
C PRO A 6 -44.05 -6.81 -15.56
N PRO A 7 -42.98 -7.52 -15.15
CA PRO A 7 -42.30 -7.27 -13.89
C PRO A 7 -41.48 -5.97 -13.95
N ILE A 8 -41.66 -5.13 -12.93
CA ILE A 8 -40.87 -3.91 -12.70
C ILE A 8 -39.46 -4.35 -12.29
N LYS A 9 -38.45 -4.07 -13.13
CA LYS A 9 -37.04 -4.24 -12.78
C LYS A 9 -36.61 -3.13 -11.82
N THR A 10 -36.55 -3.43 -10.53
CA THR A 10 -36.03 -2.50 -9.51
C THR A 10 -34.51 -2.55 -9.53
N THR A 11 -33.85 -1.54 -10.10
CA THR A 11 -32.38 -1.43 -10.05
C THR A 11 -31.98 -0.74 -8.74
N ASN A 12 -31.36 -1.49 -7.84
CA ASN A 12 -30.79 -0.91 -6.61
C ASN A 12 -29.46 -0.24 -6.94
N ARG A 13 -29.44 1.09 -6.91
CA ARG A 13 -28.23 1.90 -7.09
C ARG A 13 -27.71 2.34 -5.71
N ILE A 14 -26.45 2.03 -5.42
CA ILE A 14 -25.77 2.54 -4.22
C ILE A 14 -24.67 3.50 -4.69
N ARG A 15 -24.72 4.75 -4.21
CA ARG A 15 -23.64 5.73 -4.43
C ARG A 15 -22.63 5.59 -3.31
N GLY A 16 -21.42 5.15 -3.65
CA GLY A 16 -20.28 5.11 -2.75
C GLY A 16 -19.44 6.36 -2.94
N TYR A 17 -19.08 7.01 -1.83
CA TYR A 17 -18.32 8.24 -1.86
C TYR A 17 -16.95 7.98 -1.23
N ILE A 18 -15.88 8.24 -1.97
CA ILE A 18 -14.51 8.02 -1.51
C ILE A 18 -13.78 9.35 -1.61
N ILE A 19 -13.59 10.00 -0.47
CA ILE A 19 -12.78 11.22 -0.37
C ILE A 19 -11.33 10.79 -0.51
N HIS A 20 -10.72 11.04 -1.67
CA HIS A 20 -9.28 10.90 -1.87
C HIS A 20 -8.59 12.20 -1.44
N SER A 21 -8.40 12.40 -0.14
CA SER A 21 -7.41 13.39 0.30
C SER A 21 -6.08 13.04 -0.39
N GLY A 22 -5.55 13.99 -1.15
CA GLY A 22 -4.50 13.77 -2.14
C GLY A 22 -3.26 13.11 -1.56
N ILE A 23 -3.19 11.79 -1.69
CA ILE A 23 -1.98 10.99 -1.60
C ILE A 23 -2.08 10.01 -2.77
N ALA A 24 -1.18 10.15 -3.74
CA ALA A 24 -0.92 9.09 -4.70
C ALA A 24 -0.39 7.88 -3.91
N ALA A 25 -1.31 7.04 -3.43
CA ALA A 25 -1.00 5.84 -2.69
C ALA A 25 -0.58 4.76 -3.70
N VAL A 26 0.73 4.64 -3.92
CA VAL A 26 1.31 3.39 -4.39
C VAL A 26 1.04 2.36 -3.30
N LEU A 27 0.09 1.46 -3.55
CA LEU A 27 -0.30 0.39 -2.63
C LEU A 27 0.84 -0.62 -2.49
N SER A 28 1.77 -0.34 -1.58
CA SER A 28 2.62 -1.37 -0.99
C SER A 28 1.89 -1.95 0.21
N SER A 29 1.23 -3.09 -0.01
CA SER A 29 0.59 -3.88 1.04
C SER A 29 1.62 -4.28 2.11
N PHE A 30 1.59 -3.59 3.26
CA PHE A 30 2.17 -4.07 4.51
C PHE A 30 1.13 -3.89 5.61
N ALA A 31 0.33 -4.93 5.81
CA ALA A 31 -0.50 -5.08 6.98
C ALA A 31 0.36 -5.63 8.14
N VAL A 32 0.67 -4.80 9.14
CA VAL A 32 0.82 -5.27 10.54
C VAL A 32 0.33 -4.21 11.53
N VAL A 33 -0.70 -4.64 12.24
CA VAL A 33 -1.34 -4.21 13.48
C VAL A 33 -0.40 -3.56 14.50
N ALA A 34 -0.88 -2.46 15.08
CA ALA A 34 -0.35 -1.82 16.27
C ALA A 34 -0.51 -2.73 17.51
N LEU A 35 0.59 -2.97 18.23
CA LEU A 35 0.53 -3.17 19.67
C LEU A 35 1.47 -2.17 20.35
N SER A 36 0.86 -1.26 21.09
CA SER A 36 1.50 -0.49 22.15
C SER A 36 2.12 -1.46 23.16
N TRP A 37 3.42 -1.33 23.41
CA TRP A 37 4.02 -1.81 24.65
C TRP A 37 4.90 -0.70 25.21
N THR A 38 4.58 -0.35 26.44
CA THR A 38 5.33 0.56 27.29
C THR A 38 6.72 0.01 27.55
N PHE A 39 7.72 0.88 27.42
CA PHE A 39 9.10 0.60 27.82
C PHE A 39 9.17 0.36 29.34
N ASN A 40 9.52 -0.86 29.75
CA ASN A 40 10.19 -1.09 31.03
C ASN A 40 11.23 -2.19 30.82
N SER A 41 12.51 -1.84 30.95
CA SER A 41 13.64 -2.73 30.68
C SER A 41 14.38 -2.99 31.99
N PRO A 42 14.37 -4.22 32.54
CA PRO A 42 15.40 -4.63 33.46
C PRO A 42 16.54 -5.28 32.67
N ASN A 43 17.67 -4.61 32.76
CA ASN A 43 18.99 -5.02 32.31
C ASN A 43 19.30 -6.49 32.69
N ARG A 44 19.43 -7.39 31.71
CA ARG A 44 20.15 -8.66 31.88
C ARG A 44 20.88 -9.05 30.59
N SER A 45 22.20 -8.93 30.68
CA SER A 45 23.19 -9.43 29.74
C SER A 45 23.00 -10.94 29.47
N ALA A 46 22.55 -11.28 28.26
CA ALA A 46 22.74 -12.61 27.69
C ALA A 46 23.69 -12.48 26.48
N LYS A 47 24.83 -13.17 26.59
CA LYS A 47 25.92 -13.19 25.61
C LYS A 47 25.39 -13.67 24.24
N SER A 48 25.55 -12.85 23.22
CA SER A 48 25.25 -13.17 21.82
C SER A 48 26.28 -14.18 21.26
N PRO A 49 25.86 -15.16 20.44
CA PRO A 49 26.77 -16.16 19.86
C PRO A 49 27.62 -15.62 18.70
N PHE A 50 27.49 -14.34 18.33
CA PHE A 50 28.34 -13.69 17.33
C PHE A 50 29.63 -13.16 17.97
N ALA A 51 30.53 -14.07 18.36
CA ALA A 51 31.92 -13.71 18.64
C ALA A 51 32.81 -14.46 17.65
N SER A 52 33.18 -13.78 16.56
CA SER A 52 34.33 -14.15 15.72
C SER A 52 35.45 -13.15 15.93
N PRO A 53 36.73 -13.59 15.94
CA PRO A 53 37.85 -12.76 16.35
C PRO A 53 38.32 -11.83 15.22
N GLY A 54 38.57 -10.57 15.59
CA GLY A 54 39.61 -9.70 15.04
C GLY A 54 39.69 -9.54 13.51
N ARG A 55 38.90 -8.61 12.96
CA ARG A 55 39.29 -7.89 11.74
C ARG A 55 39.42 -6.41 12.08
N THR A 56 40.59 -5.86 11.81
CA THR A 56 40.98 -4.46 12.04
C THR A 56 39.89 -3.50 11.58
N ASN A 57 39.44 -2.65 12.50
CA ASN A 57 38.37 -1.67 12.37
C ASN A 57 38.83 -0.48 11.51
N GLN A 58 39.07 -0.72 10.22
CA GLN A 58 39.06 0.35 9.23
C GLN A 58 37.60 0.59 8.86
N PRO A 59 37.12 1.84 8.77
CA PRO A 59 35.78 2.13 8.29
C PRO A 59 35.68 1.74 6.82
N ARG A 60 35.41 0.46 6.56
CA ARG A 60 34.99 0.00 5.24
C ARG A 60 33.78 0.83 4.89
N THR A 61 33.84 1.48 3.74
CA THR A 61 32.70 2.19 3.15
C THR A 61 32.39 1.46 1.87
N LEU A 62 31.18 0.91 1.74
CA LEU A 62 30.75 0.27 0.50
C LEU A 62 30.64 1.30 -0.62
N ALA A 63 31.29 1.02 -1.76
CA ALA A 63 31.15 1.82 -2.97
C ALA A 63 29.72 1.72 -3.51
N PHE A 64 29.29 2.73 -4.28
CA PHE A 64 27.97 2.75 -4.88
C PHE A 64 27.73 1.55 -5.80
N THR A 65 28.73 1.18 -6.62
CA THR A 65 28.69 0.02 -7.50
C THR A 65 28.46 -1.28 -6.74
N ASP A 66 29.12 -1.46 -5.60
CA ASP A 66 28.96 -2.65 -4.76
C ASP A 66 27.54 -2.72 -4.18
N ARG A 67 27.04 -1.58 -3.69
CA ARG A 67 25.66 -1.47 -3.21
C ARG A 67 24.64 -1.82 -4.28
N VAL A 68 24.87 -1.41 -5.52
CA VAL A 68 24.01 -1.73 -6.66
C VAL A 68 24.05 -3.23 -6.98
N ALA A 69 25.24 -3.84 -6.95
CA ALA A 69 25.38 -5.29 -7.12
C ALA A 69 24.65 -6.07 -6.01
N TYR A 70 24.82 -5.67 -4.75
CA TYR A 70 24.10 -6.27 -3.62
C TYR A 70 22.59 -6.05 -3.71
N GLN A 71 22.15 -4.84 -4.08
CA GLN A 71 20.73 -4.56 -4.28
C GLN A 71 20.15 -5.47 -5.36
N ARG A 72 20.84 -5.65 -6.49
CA ARG A 72 20.43 -6.58 -7.54
C ARG A 72 20.29 -8.01 -7.00
N ALA A 73 21.26 -8.48 -6.22
CA ALA A 73 21.21 -9.82 -5.64
C ALA A 73 20.01 -10.01 -4.70
N ILE A 74 19.67 -9.00 -3.88
CA ILE A 74 18.48 -9.00 -3.02
C ILE A 74 17.21 -9.07 -3.86
N GLU A 75 17.13 -8.25 -4.91
CA GLU A 75 15.96 -8.18 -5.79
C GLU A 75 15.76 -9.47 -6.60
N GLU A 76 16.84 -10.17 -6.95
CA GLU A 76 16.77 -11.48 -7.59
C GLU A 76 16.12 -12.52 -6.65
N VAL A 77 16.50 -12.52 -5.37
CA VAL A 77 15.88 -13.40 -4.37
C VAL A 77 14.39 -13.05 -4.22
N TYR A 78 14.05 -11.77 -4.04
CA TYR A 78 12.64 -11.36 -3.96
C TYR A 78 11.86 -11.72 -5.21
N TRP A 79 12.43 -11.48 -6.39
CA TRP A 79 11.78 -11.78 -7.64
C TRP A 79 11.51 -13.27 -7.75
N ARG A 80 12.45 -14.15 -7.43
CA ARG A 80 12.26 -15.61 -7.41
C ARG A 80 11.06 -16.03 -6.57
N HIS A 81 10.90 -15.46 -5.38
CA HIS A 81 9.81 -15.76 -4.44
C HIS A 81 8.50 -15.03 -4.73
N ARG A 82 8.46 -14.09 -5.69
CA ARG A 82 7.24 -13.40 -6.07
C ARG A 82 6.29 -14.31 -6.84
N THR A 83 5.02 -14.37 -6.42
CA THR A 83 3.98 -15.14 -7.11
C THR A 83 3.81 -14.67 -8.55
N TRP A 84 3.88 -15.60 -9.49
CA TRP A 84 3.67 -15.38 -10.92
C TRP A 84 2.47 -16.23 -11.36
N SER A 85 1.41 -15.60 -11.87
CA SER A 85 0.17 -16.32 -12.21
C SER A 85 0.39 -17.22 -13.42
N ALA A 86 -0.07 -18.48 -13.30
CA ALA A 86 -0.07 -19.46 -14.39
C ALA A 86 -1.06 -19.10 -15.51
N GLU A 87 -2.04 -18.21 -15.26
CA GLU A 87 -3.00 -17.74 -16.26
C GLU A 87 -2.35 -16.99 -17.43
N ASN A 88 -1.15 -16.43 -17.21
CA ASN A 88 -0.40 -15.78 -18.27
C ASN A 88 0.18 -16.80 -19.27
N GLY A 89 0.19 -18.11 -18.95
CA GLY A 89 0.75 -19.19 -19.77
C GLY A 89 2.26 -19.08 -20.05
N ALA A 90 2.88 -17.95 -19.69
CA ALA A 90 4.25 -17.60 -19.99
C ALA A 90 5.17 -17.92 -18.82
N GLU A 91 6.39 -18.34 -19.15
CA GLU A 91 7.47 -18.49 -18.19
C GLU A 91 7.73 -17.17 -17.45
N LYS A 92 8.10 -17.29 -16.17
CA LYS A 92 8.42 -16.13 -15.35
C LYS A 92 9.60 -15.38 -15.98
N PRO A 93 9.45 -14.08 -16.32
CA PRO A 93 10.51 -13.33 -16.95
C PRO A 93 11.72 -13.18 -16.02
N SER A 94 12.91 -12.96 -16.59
CA SER A 94 14.11 -12.65 -15.80
C SER A 94 13.98 -11.29 -15.10
N LEU A 95 14.77 -11.07 -14.04
CA LEU A 95 14.77 -9.79 -13.32
C LEU A 95 15.01 -8.61 -14.26
N ASP A 96 15.96 -8.73 -15.20
CA ASP A 96 16.30 -7.67 -16.16
C ASP A 96 15.13 -7.23 -17.05
N LYS A 97 14.18 -8.13 -17.31
CA LYS A 97 12.99 -7.81 -18.11
C LYS A 97 11.96 -7.01 -17.33
N VAL A 98 11.95 -7.13 -16.00
CA VAL A 98 10.95 -6.48 -15.12
C VAL A 98 11.50 -5.31 -14.33
N MET A 99 12.81 -5.23 -14.17
CA MET A 99 13.50 -4.15 -13.49
C MET A 99 14.83 -3.87 -14.17
N SER A 100 14.98 -2.65 -14.69
CA SER A 100 16.23 -2.23 -15.32
C SER A 100 17.31 -1.93 -14.29
N GLN A 101 18.57 -1.96 -14.76
CA GLN A 101 19.72 -1.55 -13.97
C GLN A 101 19.57 -0.15 -13.37
N ALA A 102 19.04 0.81 -14.15
CA ALA A 102 18.79 2.18 -13.68
C ALA A 102 17.76 2.24 -12.54
N GLN A 103 16.77 1.33 -12.51
CA GLN A 103 15.82 1.27 -11.39
C GLN A 103 16.48 0.73 -10.11
N ILE A 104 17.44 -0.19 -10.22
CA ILE A 104 18.24 -0.68 -9.09
C ILE A 104 19.10 0.45 -8.53
N GLU A 105 19.80 1.18 -9.40
CA GLU A 105 20.59 2.35 -9.03
C GLU A 105 19.74 3.40 -8.33
N LYS A 106 18.52 3.65 -8.85
CA LYS A 106 17.58 4.58 -8.22
C LYS A 106 17.14 4.13 -6.82
N LYS A 107 16.93 2.82 -6.60
CA LYS A 107 16.65 2.29 -5.26
C LYS A 107 17.81 2.57 -4.31
N VAL A 108 19.04 2.35 -4.74
CA VAL A 108 20.25 2.64 -3.95
C VAL A 108 20.34 4.13 -3.60
N GLU A 109 20.17 4.99 -4.60
CA GLU A 109 20.17 6.44 -4.40
C GLU A 109 19.09 6.87 -3.41
N ASN A 110 17.86 6.33 -3.54
CA ASN A 110 16.74 6.71 -2.70
C ASN A 110 16.99 6.37 -1.22
N TYR A 111 17.48 5.18 -0.88
CA TYR A 111 17.70 4.85 0.53
C TYR A 111 18.91 5.59 1.13
N LEU A 112 19.93 5.90 0.32
CA LEU A 112 21.05 6.73 0.75
C LEU A 112 20.59 8.16 1.02
N ARG A 113 19.74 8.70 0.14
CA ARG A 113 19.08 10.00 0.33
C ARG A 113 18.23 10.00 1.60
N ASN A 114 17.41 8.98 1.85
CA ASN A 114 16.64 8.86 3.10
C ASN A 114 17.56 8.85 4.33
N SER A 115 18.68 8.13 4.28
CA SER A 115 19.67 8.12 5.36
C SER A 115 20.29 9.52 5.60
N GLN A 116 20.56 10.26 4.52
CA GLN A 116 21.07 11.63 4.60
C GLN A 116 20.00 12.60 5.15
N LEU A 117 18.73 12.46 4.75
CA LEU A 117 17.64 13.29 5.27
C LEU A 117 17.52 13.17 6.80
N LEU A 118 17.59 11.94 7.32
CA LEU A 118 17.62 11.66 8.76
C LEU A 118 18.74 12.41 9.48
N ALA A 119 19.95 12.41 8.92
CA ALA A 119 21.08 13.12 9.51
C ALA A 119 20.95 14.65 9.42
N HIS A 120 20.54 15.19 8.28
CA HIS A 120 20.59 16.63 8.03
C HIS A 120 19.36 17.39 8.51
N TYR A 121 18.15 16.89 8.22
CA TYR A 121 16.90 17.57 8.55
C TYR A 121 16.44 17.27 9.97
N TRP A 122 16.54 16.01 10.38
CA TRP A 122 16.05 15.56 11.69
C TRP A 122 17.16 15.42 12.74
N ARG A 123 18.43 15.57 12.37
CA ARG A 123 19.59 15.42 13.28
C ARG A 123 19.62 14.06 13.98
N GLN A 124 19.15 13.03 13.28
CA GLN A 124 19.07 11.65 13.76
C GLN A 124 19.82 10.72 12.77
N PRO A 125 21.17 10.80 12.69
CA PRO A 125 21.93 9.89 11.85
C PRO A 125 21.74 8.43 12.31
N LEU A 126 21.65 7.50 11.36
CA LEU A 126 21.55 6.07 11.67
C LEU A 126 22.85 5.55 12.29
N THR A 127 22.77 5.01 13.49
CA THR A 127 23.92 4.45 14.20
C THR A 127 24.11 2.96 13.90
N PRO A 128 25.34 2.41 14.05
CA PRO A 128 25.59 0.98 13.90
C PRO A 128 24.70 0.12 14.82
N GLU A 129 24.43 0.57 16.04
CA GLU A 129 23.59 -0.13 17.03
C GLU A 129 22.13 -0.21 16.55
N GLN A 130 21.64 0.84 15.91
CA GLN A 130 20.30 0.83 15.32
C GLN A 130 20.20 -0.12 14.13
N LEU A 131 21.25 -0.22 13.31
CA LEU A 131 21.30 -1.19 12.20
C LEU A 131 21.36 -2.63 12.73
N GLN A 132 22.17 -2.88 13.76
CA GLN A 132 22.22 -4.18 14.43
C GLN A 132 20.85 -4.56 15.03
N ALA A 133 20.19 -3.64 15.72
CA ALA A 133 18.86 -3.88 16.27
C ALA A 133 17.82 -4.14 15.18
N GLU A 134 17.92 -3.47 14.03
CA GLU A 134 17.03 -3.74 12.89
C GLU A 134 17.30 -5.13 12.27
N MET A 135 18.55 -5.57 12.19
CA MET A 135 18.88 -6.94 11.77
C MET A 135 18.29 -7.97 12.72
N GLU A 136 18.42 -7.77 14.04
CA GLU A 136 17.81 -8.64 15.04
C GLU A 136 16.29 -8.67 14.94
N ARG A 137 15.66 -7.51 14.71
CA ARG A 137 14.21 -7.43 14.45
C ARG A 137 13.81 -8.24 13.23
N MET A 138 14.56 -8.14 12.12
CA MET A 138 14.29 -8.92 10.91
C MET A 138 14.35 -10.41 11.18
N VAL A 139 15.39 -10.88 11.88
CA VAL A 139 15.54 -12.31 12.22
C VAL A 139 14.42 -12.79 13.13
N ARG A 140 14.04 -12.01 14.16
CA ARG A 140 13.02 -12.42 15.15
C ARG A 140 11.59 -12.37 14.62
N HIS A 141 11.28 -11.46 13.73
CA HIS A 141 9.90 -11.12 13.35
C HIS A 141 9.59 -11.32 11.86
N THR A 142 10.51 -11.85 11.06
CA THR A 142 10.20 -12.20 9.67
C THR A 142 9.17 -13.32 9.60
N ARG A 143 8.23 -13.21 8.66
CA ARG A 143 7.27 -14.28 8.33
C ARG A 143 7.84 -15.26 7.29
N GLN A 144 8.97 -14.95 6.68
CA GLN A 144 9.63 -15.76 5.66
C GLN A 144 11.10 -15.95 6.04
N PRO A 145 11.39 -16.78 7.06
CA PRO A 145 12.76 -16.98 7.54
C PRO A 145 13.67 -17.56 6.47
N GLU A 146 13.15 -18.47 5.63
CA GLU A 146 13.96 -19.09 4.56
C GLU A 146 14.36 -18.09 3.47
N VAL A 147 13.45 -17.19 3.07
CA VAL A 147 13.79 -16.10 2.14
C VAL A 147 14.82 -15.16 2.75
N LEU A 148 14.72 -14.86 4.05
CA LEU A 148 15.72 -14.03 4.73
C LEU A 148 17.10 -14.71 4.76
N ARG A 149 17.17 -16.03 4.95
CA ARG A 149 18.43 -16.79 4.86
C ARG A 149 19.03 -16.75 3.45
N GLU A 150 18.20 -16.91 2.41
CA GLU A 150 18.65 -16.78 1.02
C GLU A 150 19.21 -15.39 0.74
N ILE A 151 18.58 -14.33 1.25
CA ILE A 151 19.10 -12.96 1.13
C ILE A 151 20.45 -12.84 1.84
N PHE A 152 20.58 -13.35 3.07
CA PHE A 152 21.85 -13.30 3.79
C PHE A 152 22.96 -14.04 3.04
N ALA A 153 22.65 -15.21 2.47
CA ALA A 153 23.57 -15.97 1.63
C ALA A 153 23.95 -15.20 0.35
N ALA A 154 23.00 -14.53 -0.30
CA ALA A 154 23.25 -13.69 -1.48
C ALA A 154 24.15 -12.47 -1.15
N LEU A 155 24.15 -12.02 0.11
CA LEU A 155 25.04 -10.98 0.64
C LEU A 155 26.33 -11.54 1.23
N GLY A 156 26.65 -12.82 0.98
CA GLY A 156 27.87 -13.49 1.42
C GLY A 156 27.92 -13.76 2.93
N ASN A 157 26.79 -13.68 3.63
CA ASN A 157 26.70 -13.75 5.08
C ASN A 157 27.61 -12.75 5.81
N ASP A 158 27.97 -11.63 5.16
CA ASP A 158 28.78 -10.57 5.76
C ASP A 158 27.87 -9.62 6.58
N PRO A 159 28.03 -9.57 7.92
CA PRO A 159 27.17 -8.73 8.77
C PRO A 159 27.21 -7.25 8.39
N TYR A 160 28.35 -6.75 7.93
CA TYR A 160 28.49 -5.35 7.53
C TYR A 160 27.70 -5.07 6.23
N VAL A 161 27.78 -5.96 5.25
CA VAL A 161 27.01 -5.84 4.00
C VAL A 161 25.51 -5.96 4.28
N ILE A 162 25.09 -6.89 5.15
CA ILE A 162 23.69 -7.05 5.55
C ILE A 162 23.18 -5.78 6.25
N ALA A 163 23.96 -5.22 7.17
CA ALA A 163 23.60 -3.97 7.85
C ALA A 163 23.43 -2.82 6.84
N GLU A 164 24.35 -2.69 5.89
CA GLU A 164 24.39 -1.55 4.96
C GLU A 164 23.43 -1.65 3.77
N CYS A 165 23.18 -2.85 3.25
CA CYS A 165 22.40 -3.08 2.03
C CYS A 165 20.99 -3.64 2.28
N LEU A 166 20.71 -4.18 3.48
CA LEU A 166 19.39 -4.70 3.82
C LEU A 166 18.76 -3.95 5.00
N ALA A 167 19.48 -3.82 6.13
CA ALA A 167 18.93 -3.18 7.32
C ALA A 167 18.82 -1.67 7.17
N ARG A 168 19.86 -0.99 6.69
CA ARG A 168 19.87 0.47 6.49
C ARG A 168 18.76 0.92 5.55
N PRO A 169 18.53 0.32 4.37
CA PRO A 169 17.44 0.74 3.51
C PRO A 169 16.06 0.62 4.17
N ALA A 170 15.79 -0.52 4.83
CA ALA A 170 14.51 -0.74 5.51
C ALA A 170 14.29 0.24 6.66
N LEU A 171 15.33 0.49 7.46
CA LEU A 171 15.26 1.39 8.61
C LEU A 171 15.16 2.87 8.17
N ALA A 172 16.00 3.29 7.23
CA ALA A 172 16.04 4.66 6.75
C ALA A 172 14.71 5.09 6.15
N ASP A 173 14.12 4.23 5.30
CA ASP A 173 12.81 4.50 4.70
C ASP A 173 11.70 4.57 5.75
N ARG A 174 11.67 3.61 6.70
CA ARG A 174 10.67 3.62 7.79
C ARG A 174 10.78 4.89 8.65
N LEU A 175 11.98 5.26 9.07
CA LEU A 175 12.19 6.43 9.91
C LEU A 175 11.91 7.72 9.14
N ALA A 176 12.38 7.87 7.90
CA ALA A 176 12.13 9.07 7.10
C ALA A 176 10.63 9.30 6.91
N ARG A 177 9.86 8.24 6.59
CA ARG A 177 8.40 8.32 6.48
C ARG A 177 7.72 8.67 7.81
N ASN A 178 8.18 8.08 8.92
CA ASN A 178 7.62 8.36 10.24
C ASN A 178 7.87 9.81 10.67
N TRP A 179 9.11 10.30 10.56
CA TRP A 179 9.46 11.67 10.88
C TRP A 179 8.69 12.67 10.04
N TYR A 180 8.62 12.45 8.72
CA TYR A 180 7.84 13.30 7.82
C TYR A 180 6.36 13.37 8.18
N ALA A 181 5.74 12.23 8.56
CA ALA A 181 4.33 12.18 8.93
C ALA A 181 3.99 12.95 10.23
N HIS A 182 4.95 13.12 11.15
CA HIS A 182 4.74 13.79 12.44
C HIS A 182 5.37 15.18 12.51
N ASP A 183 6.14 15.58 11.50
CA ASP A 183 6.78 16.88 11.45
C ASP A 183 5.84 17.91 10.81
N GLU A 184 5.09 18.60 11.68
CA GLU A 184 4.12 19.61 11.31
C GLU A 184 4.74 20.77 10.49
N ARG A 185 6.08 20.94 10.49
CA ARG A 185 6.75 21.96 9.65
C ARG A 185 6.57 21.70 8.15
N PHE A 186 6.40 20.44 7.75
CA PHE A 186 6.22 20.06 6.35
C PHE A 186 4.75 19.88 5.95
N HIS A 187 3.92 19.46 6.89
CA HIS A 187 2.56 19.02 6.61
C HIS A 187 1.46 19.71 7.39
N GLY A 188 1.78 20.50 8.41
CA GLY A 188 0.78 21.11 9.27
C GLY A 188 -0.14 22.07 8.55
N ASP A 189 0.36 22.85 7.60
CA ASP A 189 -0.47 23.76 6.79
C ASP A 189 -1.39 23.00 5.84
N LEU A 190 -0.93 21.89 5.28
CA LEU A 190 -1.75 21.03 4.44
C LEU A 190 -2.82 20.32 5.28
N LYS A 191 -2.42 19.75 6.41
CA LYS A 191 -3.30 19.04 7.35
C LYS A 191 -4.38 19.97 7.91
N ARG A 192 -4.02 21.15 8.40
CA ARG A 192 -5.00 22.14 8.92
C ARG A 192 -6.00 22.56 7.84
N ARG A 193 -5.54 22.81 6.61
CA ARG A 193 -6.45 23.15 5.49
C ARG A 193 -7.37 21.99 5.16
N ALA A 194 -6.85 20.77 5.06
CA ALA A 194 -7.65 19.59 4.81
C ALA A 194 -8.69 19.32 5.91
N GLU A 195 -8.29 19.48 7.19
CA GLU A 195 -9.19 19.34 8.35
C GLU A 195 -10.27 20.42 8.34
N ALA A 196 -9.92 21.68 8.05
CA ALA A 196 -10.88 22.77 7.95
C ALA A 196 -11.87 22.57 6.80
N ASP A 197 -11.38 22.14 5.62
CA ASP A 197 -12.22 21.85 4.44
C ASP A 197 -13.20 20.70 4.71
N VAL A 198 -12.76 19.66 5.42
CA VAL A 198 -13.64 18.54 5.79
C VAL A 198 -14.70 18.99 6.80
N LEU A 199 -14.32 19.80 7.80
CA LEU A 199 -15.26 20.34 8.78
C LEU A 199 -16.28 21.29 8.16
N SER A 200 -15.90 22.11 7.18
CA SER A 200 -16.81 23.04 6.51
C SER A 200 -17.77 22.36 5.54
N HIS A 201 -17.47 21.14 5.09
CA HIS A 201 -18.26 20.39 4.11
C HIS A 201 -18.72 19.05 4.71
N GLY A 202 -19.43 19.07 5.83
CA GLY A 202 -19.81 17.88 6.59
C GLY A 202 -20.77 16.91 5.88
N SER A 203 -21.33 17.28 4.72
CA SER A 203 -22.14 16.41 3.88
C SER A 203 -21.33 15.84 2.70
N VAL A 204 -21.71 14.65 2.27
CA VAL A 204 -20.99 13.97 1.21
C VAL A 204 -21.21 14.63 -0.16
N GLU A 205 -22.38 15.23 -0.37
CA GLU A 205 -22.68 16.05 -1.55
C GLU A 205 -21.80 17.30 -1.61
N GLN A 206 -21.45 17.86 -0.44
CA GLN A 206 -20.59 19.03 -0.30
C GLN A 206 -19.10 18.71 -0.51
N MET A 207 -18.69 17.44 -0.46
CA MET A 207 -17.28 17.04 -0.66
C MET A 207 -16.72 17.42 -2.03
N LYS A 208 -17.58 17.53 -3.05
CA LYS A 208 -17.20 18.03 -4.39
C LYS A 208 -16.68 19.46 -4.39
N GLN A 209 -16.96 20.22 -3.33
CA GLN A 209 -16.60 21.63 -3.17
C GLN A 209 -15.32 21.80 -2.34
N THR A 210 -14.73 20.71 -1.84
CA THR A 210 -13.44 20.76 -1.15
C THR A 210 -12.31 21.11 -2.11
N SER A 211 -11.24 21.71 -1.59
CA SER A 211 -10.07 22.09 -2.40
C SER A 211 -9.18 20.92 -2.81
N GLY A 212 -9.44 19.71 -2.27
CA GLY A 212 -8.70 18.49 -2.56
C GLY A 212 -9.13 17.80 -3.86
N ALA A 213 -8.34 16.81 -4.29
CA ALA A 213 -8.77 15.92 -5.37
C ALA A 213 -9.99 15.10 -4.89
N TYR A 214 -11.10 15.18 -5.60
CA TYR A 214 -12.31 14.42 -5.27
C TYR A 214 -12.62 13.42 -6.38
N SER A 215 -12.95 12.19 -6.01
CA SER A 215 -13.36 11.13 -6.93
C SER A 215 -14.61 10.43 -6.42
N GLU A 216 -15.60 10.22 -7.28
CA GLU A 216 -16.81 9.45 -6.98
C GLU A 216 -16.82 8.18 -7.84
N ILE A 217 -17.17 7.04 -7.24
CA ILE A 217 -17.30 5.77 -7.97
C ILE A 217 -18.74 5.27 -7.80
N GLU A 218 -19.48 5.18 -8.90
CA GLU A 218 -20.85 4.61 -8.90
C GLU A 218 -20.75 3.10 -9.16
N TRP A 219 -21.19 2.27 -8.21
CA TRP A 219 -21.30 0.82 -8.39
C TRP A 219 -22.74 0.42 -8.70
N VAL A 220 -22.92 -0.35 -9.78
CA VAL A 220 -24.23 -0.81 -10.23
C VAL A 220 -24.25 -2.33 -10.19
N LYS A 221 -25.07 -2.89 -9.29
CA LYS A 221 -25.33 -4.33 -9.28
C LYS A 221 -26.08 -4.70 -10.56
N THR A 222 -25.53 -5.63 -11.32
CA THR A 222 -26.15 -6.11 -12.56
C THR A 222 -26.26 -7.63 -12.50
N ASP A 223 -27.49 -8.15 -12.61
CA ASP A 223 -27.74 -9.61 -12.61
C ASP A 223 -27.50 -10.25 -13.99
N GLU A 224 -27.12 -9.44 -15.00
CA GLU A 224 -26.78 -9.92 -16.34
C GLU A 224 -25.39 -10.53 -16.34
N LYS A 225 -25.33 -11.86 -16.47
CA LYS A 225 -24.10 -12.56 -16.83
C LYS A 225 -23.56 -11.95 -18.13
N PRO A 226 -22.24 -11.66 -18.23
CA PRO A 226 -21.69 -11.24 -19.51
C PRO A 226 -21.98 -12.35 -20.53
N VAL A 227 -22.64 -11.99 -21.63
CA VAL A 227 -22.80 -12.89 -22.76
C VAL A 227 -21.43 -13.06 -23.39
N VAL A 228 -20.67 -14.05 -22.89
CA VAL A 228 -19.45 -14.52 -23.53
C VAL A 228 -19.85 -15.10 -24.89
N GLY A 229 -19.27 -14.54 -25.94
CA GLY A 229 -19.32 -15.11 -27.29
C GLY A 229 -20.39 -14.52 -28.21
N LYS A 230 -20.15 -13.32 -28.73
CA LYS A 230 -20.44 -12.99 -30.13
C LYS A 230 -19.54 -11.84 -30.57
N ALA A 231 -18.56 -12.16 -31.42
CA ALA A 231 -17.78 -11.15 -32.15
C ALA A 231 -18.72 -10.21 -32.92
N PRO A 232 -18.34 -8.94 -33.16
CA PRO A 232 -19.15 -8.04 -33.97
C PRO A 232 -19.23 -8.61 -35.40
N ARG A 233 -20.37 -9.17 -35.79
CA ARG A 233 -20.68 -9.32 -37.21
C ARG A 233 -21.05 -7.93 -37.71
N LEU A 234 -20.26 -7.41 -38.64
CA LEU A 234 -20.65 -6.28 -39.48
C LEU A 234 -22.04 -6.56 -40.08
N PRO A 235 -22.99 -5.61 -40.06
CA PRO A 235 -24.29 -5.82 -40.68
C PRO A 235 -24.16 -5.84 -42.21
N SER A 236 -24.64 -6.91 -42.85
CA SER A 236 -24.89 -6.92 -44.30
C SER A 236 -26.06 -5.96 -44.64
N PRO A 237 -26.08 -5.32 -45.82
CA PRO A 237 -26.85 -4.08 -46.07
C PRO A 237 -28.36 -4.24 -46.31
N GLN A 238 -29.00 -5.36 -45.93
CA GLN A 238 -30.31 -5.74 -46.49
C GLN A 238 -31.43 -6.00 -45.47
N LEU A 239 -31.30 -5.51 -44.23
CA LEU A 239 -32.42 -5.40 -43.29
C LEU A 239 -32.48 -3.97 -42.73
N ALA A 240 -32.67 -3.02 -43.65
CA ALA A 240 -33.17 -1.69 -43.34
C ALA A 240 -34.68 -1.78 -43.11
N GLY A 241 -35.09 -2.06 -41.87
CA GLY A 241 -36.49 -2.09 -41.50
C GLY A 241 -36.68 -2.60 -40.08
N GLU A 242 -37.03 -1.71 -39.18
CA GLU A 242 -37.51 -1.97 -37.81
C GLU A 242 -36.54 -2.62 -36.82
N VAL A 243 -35.68 -1.79 -36.21
CA VAL A 243 -35.42 -1.94 -34.77
C VAL A 243 -35.39 -0.55 -34.14
N VAL A 244 -36.49 -0.22 -33.47
CA VAL A 244 -36.65 0.99 -32.65
C VAL A 244 -35.60 0.98 -31.54
N ALA A 245 -34.89 2.10 -31.43
CA ALA A 245 -33.82 2.35 -30.48
C ALA A 245 -34.25 2.14 -29.03
N LEU A 246 -33.63 1.18 -28.34
CA LEU A 246 -33.46 1.22 -26.89
C LEU A 246 -32.09 1.84 -26.61
N GLN A 247 -32.06 3.17 -26.51
CA GLN A 247 -30.94 3.91 -25.94
C GLN A 247 -30.84 3.56 -24.44
N GLN A 248 -30.11 2.50 -24.11
CA GLN A 248 -29.45 2.43 -22.81
C GLN A 248 -28.26 3.37 -22.86
N GLN A 249 -28.48 4.62 -22.44
CA GLN A 249 -27.39 5.52 -22.09
C GLN A 249 -26.61 4.91 -20.92
N ASP A 250 -25.59 4.11 -21.23
CA ASP A 250 -24.55 3.74 -20.28
C ASP A 250 -23.89 5.04 -19.79
N LYS A 251 -24.01 5.33 -18.50
CA LYS A 251 -23.28 6.45 -17.89
C LYS A 251 -21.77 6.14 -17.96
N PRO A 252 -20.95 7.02 -18.55
CA PRO A 252 -19.50 6.83 -18.53
C PRO A 252 -18.99 6.91 -17.08
N GLY A 253 -18.45 5.80 -16.56
CA GLY A 253 -17.81 5.74 -15.24
C GLY A 253 -18.46 4.83 -14.19
N ALA A 254 -19.61 4.20 -14.47
CA ALA A 254 -20.22 3.26 -13.53
C ALA A 254 -19.55 1.87 -13.61
N VAL A 255 -19.12 1.33 -12.47
CA VAL A 255 -18.58 -0.04 -12.38
C VAL A 255 -19.72 -1.01 -12.19
N LYS A 256 -19.89 -1.94 -13.14
CA LYS A 256 -20.88 -3.02 -13.05
C LYS A 256 -20.29 -4.16 -12.22
N LEU A 257 -20.98 -4.55 -11.14
CA LEU A 257 -20.58 -5.65 -10.27
C LEU A 257 -21.61 -6.77 -10.35
N ASP A 258 -21.13 -8.01 -10.35
CA ASP A 258 -21.98 -9.19 -10.22
C ASP A 258 -22.38 -9.44 -8.74
N ASP A 259 -23.18 -10.47 -8.48
CA ASP A 259 -23.67 -10.79 -7.14
C ASP A 259 -22.57 -11.10 -6.11
N THR A 260 -21.48 -11.72 -6.56
CA THR A 260 -20.38 -12.14 -5.69
C THR A 260 -19.51 -10.94 -5.37
N ASP A 261 -19.11 -10.21 -6.42
CA ASP A 261 -18.32 -8.98 -6.30
C ASP A 261 -19.06 -7.92 -5.49
N TRP A 262 -20.38 -7.81 -5.66
CA TRP A 262 -21.20 -6.90 -4.88
C TRP A 262 -21.15 -7.23 -3.39
N LYS A 263 -21.36 -8.49 -3.02
CA LYS A 263 -21.35 -8.93 -1.60
C LYS A 263 -19.98 -8.73 -0.97
N ASP A 264 -18.91 -9.13 -1.65
CA ASP A 264 -17.54 -9.00 -1.17
C ASP A 264 -17.16 -7.54 -0.95
N ASN A 265 -17.50 -6.67 -1.90
CA ASN A 265 -17.18 -5.24 -1.79
C ASN A 265 -18.01 -4.54 -0.70
N ILE A 266 -19.29 -4.88 -0.54
CA ILE A 266 -20.11 -4.37 0.56
C ILE A 266 -19.56 -4.83 1.92
N GLN A 267 -19.10 -6.08 2.05
CA GLN A 267 -18.50 -6.58 3.29
C GLN A 267 -17.18 -5.86 3.62
N LYS A 268 -16.33 -5.59 2.62
CA LYS A 268 -15.11 -4.79 2.78
C LYS A 268 -15.43 -3.36 3.23
N LEU A 269 -16.44 -2.72 2.64
CA LEU A 269 -16.89 -1.38 3.05
C LEU A 269 -17.45 -1.39 4.48
N ALA A 270 -18.28 -2.37 4.83
CA ALA A 270 -18.81 -2.50 6.19
C ALA A 270 -17.69 -2.68 7.23
N ALA A 271 -16.63 -3.42 6.91
CA ALA A 271 -15.46 -3.56 7.77
C ALA A 271 -14.66 -2.24 7.90
N ALA A 272 -14.52 -1.50 6.80
CA ALA A 272 -13.81 -0.22 6.78
C ALA A 272 -14.50 0.86 7.61
N PHE A 273 -15.84 0.99 7.47
CA PHE A 273 -16.62 2.04 8.14
C PHE A 273 -17.27 1.61 9.46
N GLY A 274 -17.43 0.30 9.70
CA GLY A 274 -18.02 -0.24 10.94
C GLY A 274 -17.06 -0.34 12.13
N SER A 275 -15.76 -0.06 11.93
CA SER A 275 -14.73 -0.13 12.99
C SER A 275 -14.56 1.17 13.80
N THR A 276 -15.30 2.24 13.49
CA THR A 276 -15.33 3.45 14.34
C THR A 276 -16.12 3.17 15.62
N LYS A 277 -15.39 2.71 16.63
CA LYS A 277 -15.84 2.65 18.02
C LYS A 277 -16.35 4.02 18.46
N ALA A 278 -17.56 4.02 19.03
CA ALA A 278 -18.21 5.15 19.69
C ALA A 278 -17.26 5.89 20.67
N GLY A 279 -16.89 7.11 20.31
CA GLY A 279 -16.17 8.04 21.18
C GLY A 279 -17.13 8.82 22.07
N ARG A 280 -17.23 8.39 23.34
CA ARG A 280 -17.52 9.17 24.55
C ARG A 280 -18.39 10.44 24.38
N ALA A 281 -19.68 10.30 24.63
CA ALA A 281 -20.45 11.37 25.27
C ALA A 281 -20.18 11.34 26.78
N GLN A 282 -19.48 12.34 27.32
CA GLN A 282 -19.49 12.61 28.76
C GLN A 282 -20.82 13.27 29.14
N PRO A 283 -21.56 12.80 30.15
CA PRO A 283 -22.69 13.53 30.71
C PRO A 283 -22.18 14.71 31.56
N LYS A 284 -22.74 15.91 31.31
CA LYS A 284 -22.60 17.10 32.18
C LYS A 284 -23.09 16.76 33.61
N PRO A 285 -22.44 17.25 34.68
CA PRO A 285 -23.01 17.14 36.01
C PRO A 285 -24.21 18.08 36.16
N ALA A 286 -25.33 17.54 36.64
CA ALA A 286 -26.47 18.33 37.10
C ALA A 286 -26.06 19.12 38.36
N ARG A 287 -26.35 20.43 38.36
CA ARG A 287 -26.33 21.27 39.57
C ARG A 287 -27.40 20.75 40.53
N LEU A 288 -27.00 20.47 41.76
CA LEU A 288 -27.90 20.50 42.90
C LEU A 288 -28.11 21.96 43.30
N GLY A 289 -29.38 22.35 43.32
CA GLY A 289 -29.94 23.61 43.79
C GLY A 289 -31.44 23.43 43.84
#